data_AF-D3HT97-F1
#
_entry.id   AF-D3HT97-F1
#
_cell.length_a   1.000
_cell.length_b   1.000
_cell.length_c   1.000
_cell.angle_alpha   90.00
_cell.angle_beta   90.00
_cell.angle_gamma   90.00
#
_symmetry.space_group_name_H-M   'P 1'
#
loop_
_entity.id
_entity.type
_entity.pdbx_description
1 polymer ?
#
loop_
_entity_poly.entity_id
_entity_poly.type
_entity_poly.pdbx_seq_one_letter_code
_entity_poly.pdbx_strand_id
1 'polypeptide(L)'
;MSFFWRLFCCVLLLSLFGCQGIRQNVLKERAVAQCNMTCVQHFEFCRKNCLNNCPTCSAASQTSAASDFEKYVHEKKVEGKKVMRELNSYRDPLQCRKVTCDCISDLTVCKQSCAGVIPKKLQTVPNCI
;
A
#
# COMPACT_ATOMS: atom_id res chain seq x y z
N MET A 1 -47.10 45.02 8.52
CA MET A 1 -45.95 44.86 9.44
C MET A 1 -45.56 43.39 9.72
N SER A 2 -46.45 42.41 9.55
CA SER A 2 -46.17 40.99 9.83
C SER A 2 -45.17 40.31 8.85
N PHE A 3 -45.08 40.76 7.60
CA PHE A 3 -44.24 40.14 6.57
C PHE A 3 -42.74 40.40 6.78
N PHE A 4 -42.37 41.63 7.12
CA PHE A 4 -40.98 42.00 7.42
C PHE A 4 -40.45 41.28 8.67
N TRP A 5 -41.29 41.09 9.69
CA TRP A 5 -40.93 40.33 10.89
C TRP A 5 -40.68 38.85 10.58
N ARG A 6 -41.51 38.24 9.71
CA ARG A 6 -41.30 36.86 9.26
C ARG A 6 -39.99 36.70 8.48
N LEU A 7 -39.69 37.61 7.56
CA LEU A 7 -38.43 37.61 6.82
C LEU A 7 -37.22 37.74 7.75
N PHE A 8 -37.29 38.64 8.73
CA PHE A 8 -36.22 38.83 9.71
C PHE A 8 -35.98 37.57 10.56
N CYS A 9 -37.05 36.90 11.01
CA CYS A 9 -36.95 35.61 11.70
C CYS A 9 -36.35 34.51 10.81
N CYS A 10 -36.72 34.44 9.53
CA CYS A 10 -36.17 33.44 8.61
C CYS A 10 -34.66 33.63 8.38
N VAL A 11 -34.18 34.88 8.23
CA VAL A 11 -32.75 35.18 8.07
C VAL A 11 -31.96 34.84 9.33
N LEU A 12 -32.51 35.12 10.52
CA LEU A 12 -31.91 34.74 11.80
C LEU A 12 -31.84 33.23 11.99
N LEU A 13 -32.87 32.48 11.57
CA LEU A 13 -32.85 31.02 11.65
C LEU A 13 -31.82 30.42 10.68
N LEU A 14 -31.76 30.89 9.44
CA LEU A 14 -30.81 30.41 8.44
C LEU A 14 -29.34 30.67 8.83
N SER A 15 -29.04 31.81 9.48
CA SER A 15 -27.68 32.12 9.94
C SER A 15 -27.22 31.21 11.09
N LEU A 16 -28.14 30.76 11.95
CA LEU A 16 -27.85 29.83 13.04
C LEU A 16 -27.58 28.40 12.54
N PHE A 17 -28.28 27.94 11.50
CA PHE A 17 -28.06 26.62 10.92
C PHE A 17 -26.74 26.49 10.14
N GLY A 18 -26.23 27.56 9.53
CA GLY A 18 -24.96 27.53 8.79
C GLY A 18 -23.71 27.30 9.64
N CYS A 19 -23.75 27.67 10.93
CA CYS A 19 -22.57 27.67 11.80
C CYS A 19 -22.16 26.26 12.31
N GLN A 20 -23.12 25.33 12.39
CA GLN A 20 -22.85 23.95 12.84
C GLN A 20 -22.06 23.14 11.80
N GLY A 21 -22.37 23.32 10.50
CA GLY A 21 -21.66 22.62 9.42
C GLY A 21 -20.19 23.00 9.33
N ILE A 22 -19.85 24.28 9.54
CA ILE A 22 -18.47 24.77 9.48
C ILE A 22 -17.62 24.14 10.60
N ARG A 23 -18.14 24.09 11.84
CA ARG A 23 -17.41 23.49 12.97
C ARG A 23 -17.17 21.99 12.79
N GLN A 24 -18.16 21.26 12.27
CA GLN A 24 -18.02 19.83 11.99
C GLN A 24 -16.99 19.56 10.89
N ASN A 25 -16.96 20.39 9.85
CA ASN A 25 -15.98 20.26 8.77
C ASN A 25 -14.55 20.52 9.25
N VAL A 26 -14.32 21.56 10.07
CA VAL A 26 -12.99 21.86 10.65
C VAL A 26 -12.51 20.74 11.59
N LEU A 27 -13.40 20.17 12.41
CA LEU A 27 -13.05 19.03 13.27
C LEU A 27 -12.70 17.79 12.44
N LYS A 28 -13.45 17.53 11.37
CA LYS A 28 -13.19 16.43 10.44
C LYS A 28 -11.84 16.60 9.75
N GLU A 29 -11.52 17.79 9.23
CA GLU A 29 -10.23 18.07 8.61
C GLU A 29 -9.06 17.88 9.58
N ARG A 30 -9.21 18.34 10.83
CA ARG A 30 -8.19 18.14 11.87
C ARG A 30 -7.98 16.66 12.20
N ALA A 31 -9.06 15.88 12.27
CA ALA A 31 -8.98 14.43 12.47
C ALA A 31 -8.30 13.72 11.30
N VAL A 32 -8.59 14.11 10.05
CA VAL A 32 -7.93 13.58 8.86
C VAL A 32 -6.44 13.92 8.86
N ALA A 33 -6.06 15.16 9.22
CA ALA A 33 -4.67 15.57 9.33
C ALA A 33 -3.88 14.75 10.36
N GLN A 34 -4.49 14.49 11.53
CA GLN A 34 -3.89 13.65 12.56
C GLN A 34 -3.73 12.19 12.09
N CYS A 35 -4.74 11.64 11.42
CA CYS A 35 -4.68 10.30 10.84
C CYS A 35 -3.56 10.19 9.79
N ASN A 36 -3.44 11.19 8.91
CA ASN A 36 -2.38 11.25 7.90
C ASN A 36 -0.98 11.28 8.53
N MET A 37 -0.80 11.99 9.65
CA MET A 37 0.46 11.99 10.40
C MET A 37 0.81 10.58 10.92
N THR A 38 -0.16 9.87 11.49
CA THR A 38 0.04 8.48 11.95
C THR A 38 0.40 7.55 10.78
N CYS A 39 -0.24 7.69 9.61
CA CYS A 39 0.13 6.93 8.42
C CYS A 39 1.59 7.17 8.00
N VAL A 40 2.07 8.42 8.05
CA VAL A 40 3.46 8.76 7.75
C VAL A 40 4.43 8.14 8.75
N GLN A 41 4.08 8.11 10.04
CA GLN A 41 4.90 7.44 11.06
C GLN A 41 5.01 5.93 10.81
N HIS A 42 3.90 5.27 10.48
CA HIS A 42 3.91 3.85 10.12
C HIS A 42 4.70 3.57 8.84
N PHE A 43 4.62 4.46 7.85
CA PHE A 43 5.43 4.37 6.63
C PHE A 43 6.92 4.43 6.93
N GLU A 44 7.36 5.39 7.74
CA GLU A 44 8.76 5.52 8.14
C GLU A 44 9.25 4.28 8.90
N PHE A 45 8.40 3.74 9.78
CA PHE A 45 8.69 2.48 10.45
C PHE A 45 8.82 1.31 9.47
N CYS A 46 7.86 1.16 8.55
CA CYS A 46 7.87 0.10 7.53
C CYS A 46 9.13 0.19 6.66
N ARG A 47 9.47 1.40 6.19
CA ARG A 47 10.64 1.66 5.35
C ARG A 47 11.95 1.28 6.03
N LYS A 48 12.07 1.52 7.34
CA LYS A 48 13.30 1.21 8.11
C LYS A 48 13.41 -0.24 8.52
N ASN A 49 12.29 -0.88 8.86
CA ASN A 49 12.30 -2.19 9.51
C ASN A 49 11.99 -3.35 8.57
N CYS A 50 11.35 -3.09 7.42
CA CYS A 50 11.02 -4.20 6.55
C CYS A 50 12.13 -4.58 5.57
N LEU A 51 12.60 -5.82 5.72
CA LEU A 51 13.60 -6.46 4.87
C LEU A 51 12.98 -7.28 3.72
N ASN A 52 11.77 -7.81 3.91
CA ASN A 52 11.04 -8.60 2.92
C ASN A 52 10.31 -7.71 1.90
N ASN A 53 11.08 -6.92 1.16
CA ASN A 53 10.60 -6.13 0.02
C ASN A 53 10.91 -6.85 -1.31
N CYS A 54 10.33 -6.37 -2.41
CA CYS A 54 10.51 -6.97 -3.75
C CYS A 54 11.98 -7.10 -4.17
N PRO A 55 12.82 -6.04 -4.08
CA PRO A 55 14.25 -6.16 -4.41
C PRO A 55 14.97 -7.24 -3.61
N THR A 56 14.81 -7.28 -2.28
CA THR A 56 15.47 -8.26 -1.42
C THR A 56 14.99 -9.68 -1.75
N CYS A 57 13.67 -9.88 -1.89
CA CYS A 57 13.12 -11.18 -2.25
C CYS A 57 13.65 -11.65 -3.61
N SER A 58 13.65 -10.78 -4.61
CA SER A 58 14.07 -11.12 -5.97
C SER A 58 15.55 -11.48 -6.01
N ALA A 59 16.40 -10.74 -5.30
CA ALA A 59 17.82 -11.05 -5.17
C ALA A 59 18.06 -12.39 -4.46
N ALA A 60 17.34 -12.65 -3.36
CA ALA A 60 17.42 -13.90 -2.63
C ALA A 60 16.97 -15.11 -3.48
N SER A 61 15.84 -14.97 -4.19
CA SER A 61 15.32 -16.00 -5.10
C SER A 61 16.28 -16.27 -6.26
N GLN A 62 16.87 -15.23 -6.87
CA GLN A 62 17.90 -15.41 -7.90
C GLN A 62 19.14 -16.13 -7.37
N THR A 63 19.58 -15.79 -6.16
CA THR A 63 20.75 -16.44 -5.53
C THR A 63 20.47 -17.92 -5.25
N SER A 64 19.26 -18.25 -4.77
CA SER A 64 18.83 -19.63 -4.59
C SER A 64 18.79 -20.40 -5.91
N ALA A 65 18.19 -19.81 -6.96
CA ALA A 65 18.13 -20.42 -8.28
C ALA A 65 19.52 -20.66 -8.89
N ALA A 66 20.47 -19.74 -8.67
CA ALA A 66 21.86 -19.90 -9.08
C ALA A 66 22.54 -21.06 -8.34
N SER A 67 22.38 -21.14 -7.02
CA SER A 67 22.93 -22.23 -6.21
C SER A 67 22.40 -23.60 -6.67
N ASP A 68 21.10 -23.71 -6.93
CA ASP A 68 20.49 -24.97 -7.36
C ASP A 68 20.85 -25.34 -8.80
N PHE A 69 21.02 -24.33 -9.67
CA PHE A 69 21.55 -24.54 -11.01
C PHE A 69 23.00 -25.03 -10.99
N GLU A 70 23.85 -24.46 -10.13
CA GLU A 70 25.24 -24.89 -9.97
C GLU A 70 25.33 -26.34 -9.49
N LYS A 71 24.51 -26.74 -8.52
CA LYS A 71 24.41 -28.15 -8.07
C LYS A 71 24.03 -29.06 -9.23
N TYR A 72 23.00 -28.68 -10.00
CA TYR A 72 22.60 -29.44 -11.18
C TYR A 72 23.71 -29.58 -12.22
N VAL A 73 24.42 -28.48 -12.51
CA VAL A 73 25.56 -28.50 -13.45
C VAL A 73 26.66 -29.42 -12.93
N HIS A 74 26.95 -29.37 -11.63
CA HIS A 74 27.93 -30.25 -11.01
C HIS A 74 27.51 -31.73 -11.13
N GLU A 75 26.28 -32.07 -10.77
CA GLU A 75 25.73 -33.42 -10.91
C GLU A 75 25.82 -33.92 -12.37
N LYS A 76 25.44 -33.09 -13.35
CA LYS A 76 25.53 -33.48 -14.77
C LYS A 76 26.97 -33.69 -15.23
N LYS A 77 27.91 -32.86 -14.77
CA LYS A 77 29.34 -33.03 -15.07
C LYS A 77 29.89 -34.32 -14.48
N VAL A 78 29.56 -34.63 -13.22
CA VAL A 78 29.99 -35.87 -12.54
C VAL A 78 29.40 -37.11 -13.23
N GLU A 79 28.15 -37.03 -13.69
CA GLU A 79 27.51 -38.11 -14.46
C GLU A 79 27.99 -38.20 -15.93
N GLY A 80 28.83 -37.27 -16.41
CA GLY A 80 29.24 -37.20 -17.82
C GLY A 80 28.11 -36.83 -18.79
N LYS A 81 27.02 -36.23 -18.30
CA LYS A 81 25.84 -35.86 -19.10
C LYS A 81 25.89 -34.39 -19.52
N LYS A 82 25.19 -34.06 -20.61
CA LYS A 82 25.01 -32.68 -21.05
C LYS A 82 24.08 -31.90 -20.12
N VAL A 83 24.39 -30.62 -19.90
CA VAL A 83 23.52 -29.65 -19.22
C VAL A 83 22.40 -29.26 -20.20
N MET A 84 21.15 -29.56 -19.83
CA MET A 84 19.96 -29.35 -20.68
C MET A 84 19.04 -28.25 -20.19
N ARG A 85 19.08 -27.95 -18.89
CA ARG A 85 18.27 -26.88 -18.28
C ARG A 85 19.08 -25.59 -18.21
N GLU A 86 18.38 -24.47 -18.22
CA GLU A 86 18.98 -23.15 -18.06
C GLU A 86 18.75 -22.64 -16.64
N LEU A 87 19.51 -21.62 -16.22
CA LEU A 87 19.38 -20.99 -14.91
C LEU A 87 17.93 -20.55 -14.62
N ASN A 88 17.26 -19.96 -15.62
CA ASN A 88 15.89 -19.48 -15.47
C ASN A 88 14.88 -20.60 -15.19
N SER A 89 15.20 -21.86 -15.51
CA SER A 89 14.34 -23.01 -15.17
C SER A 89 14.30 -23.30 -13.67
N TYR A 90 15.24 -22.76 -12.90
CA TYR A 90 15.33 -22.90 -11.44
C TYR A 90 14.71 -21.71 -10.69
N ARG A 91 14.28 -20.66 -11.41
CA ARG A 91 13.61 -19.51 -10.82
C ARG A 91 12.12 -19.82 -10.63
N ASP A 92 11.62 -19.74 -9.39
CA ASP A 92 10.19 -19.77 -9.10
C ASP A 92 9.57 -18.36 -9.30
N PRO A 93 8.73 -18.15 -10.32
CA PRO A 93 8.11 -16.85 -10.59
C PRO A 93 7.08 -16.44 -9.51
N LEU A 94 6.59 -17.38 -8.71
CA LEU A 94 5.59 -17.11 -7.67
C LEU A 94 6.20 -16.79 -6.31
N GLN A 95 7.48 -17.13 -6.10
CA GLN A 95 8.16 -17.02 -4.81
C GLN A 95 8.13 -15.59 -4.23
N CYS A 96 8.22 -14.56 -5.10
CA CYS A 96 8.18 -13.16 -4.70
C CYS A 96 6.85 -12.45 -5.03
N ARG A 97 5.80 -13.19 -5.41
CA ARG A 97 4.51 -12.58 -5.77
C ARG A 97 3.81 -11.86 -4.61
N LYS A 98 4.13 -12.22 -3.36
CA LYS A 98 3.52 -11.61 -2.18
C LYS A 98 4.59 -11.30 -1.15
N VAL A 99 5.36 -10.25 -1.41
CA VAL A 99 6.22 -9.67 -0.37
C VAL A 99 5.35 -9.06 0.72
N THR A 100 5.73 -9.23 1.98
CA THR A 100 4.96 -8.72 3.11
C THR A 100 5.02 -7.20 3.23
N CYS A 101 5.90 -6.55 2.47
CA CYS A 101 6.17 -5.13 2.62
C CYS A 101 6.10 -4.40 1.29
N ASP A 102 4.99 -3.69 1.13
CA ASP A 102 4.81 -2.64 0.15
C ASP A 102 4.41 -1.37 0.90
N CYS A 103 5.39 -0.76 1.56
CA CYS A 103 5.18 0.39 2.44
C CYS A 103 4.51 1.58 1.72
N ILE A 104 4.71 1.72 0.40
CA ILE A 104 4.11 2.79 -0.41
C ILE A 104 2.62 2.51 -0.63
N SER A 105 2.28 1.27 -1.00
CA SER A 105 0.88 0.85 -1.14
C SER A 105 0.16 0.95 0.21
N ASP A 106 0.79 0.50 1.30
CA ASP A 106 0.24 0.58 2.65
C ASP A 106 0.01 2.03 3.10
N LEU A 107 0.94 2.94 2.83
CA LEU A 107 0.78 4.37 3.09
C LEU A 107 -0.42 4.95 2.31
N THR A 108 -0.56 4.56 1.05
CA THR A 108 -1.62 5.04 0.17
C THR A 108 -2.98 4.58 0.67
N VAL A 109 -3.11 3.29 1.02
CA VAL A 109 -4.33 2.71 1.59
C VAL A 109 -4.65 3.34 2.95
N CYS A 110 -3.63 3.57 3.78
CA CYS A 110 -3.81 4.24 5.08
C CYS A 110 -4.40 5.64 4.92
N LYS A 111 -3.84 6.46 4.03
CA LYS A 111 -4.36 7.82 3.74
C LYS A 111 -5.77 7.81 3.15
N GLN A 112 -6.07 6.86 2.27
CA GLN A 112 -7.43 6.68 1.73
C GLN A 112 -8.43 6.34 2.86
N SER A 113 -8.00 5.50 3.80
CA SER A 113 -8.81 5.12 4.97
C SER A 113 -9.10 6.34 5.87
N CYS A 114 -8.14 7.27 6.01
CA CYS A 114 -8.35 8.53 6.75
C CYS A 114 -9.46 9.42 6.15
N ALA A 115 -9.66 9.36 4.82
CA ALA A 115 -10.74 10.09 4.15
C ALA A 115 -12.11 9.38 4.22
N GLY A 116 -12.15 8.15 4.75
CA GLY A 116 -13.37 7.35 4.90
C GLY A 116 -13.82 6.63 3.64
N VAL A 117 -13.03 6.66 2.55
CA VAL A 117 -13.36 6.01 1.29
C VAL A 117 -12.15 5.24 0.78
N ILE A 118 -12.29 3.93 0.67
CA ILE A 118 -11.28 3.05 0.07
C ILE A 118 -11.84 2.53 -1.26
N PRO A 119 -11.50 3.15 -2.40
CA PRO A 119 -11.90 2.63 -3.70
C PRO A 119 -11.05 1.40 -4.03
N LYS A 120 -11.40 0.22 -3.51
CA LYS A 120 -10.73 -1.04 -3.85
C LYS A 120 -11.46 -1.75 -4.97
N LYS A 121 -10.72 -2.06 -6.04
CA LYS A 121 -11.09 -3.05 -7.05
C LYS A 121 -10.27 -4.30 -6.79
N LEU A 122 -10.84 -5.49 -7.02
CA LEU A 122 -10.08 -6.73 -7.05
C LEU A 122 -9.04 -6.61 -8.18
N GLN A 123 -7.77 -6.50 -7.79
CA GLN A 123 -6.64 -6.52 -8.71
C GLN A 123 -5.78 -7.73 -8.39
N THR A 124 -5.19 -8.31 -9.44
CA THR A 124 -4.20 -9.36 -9.28
C THR A 124 -3.02 -8.80 -8.48
N VAL A 125 -2.52 -9.57 -7.51
CA VAL A 125 -1.33 -9.17 -6.75
C VAL A 125 -0.19 -8.92 -7.75
N PRO A 126 0.42 -7.71 -7.74
CA PRO A 126 1.50 -7.39 -8.66
C PRO A 126 2.70 -8.30 -8.37
N ASN A 127 3.30 -8.82 -9.43
CA ASN A 127 4.55 -9.55 -9.30
C ASN A 127 5.68 -8.55 -9.06
N CYS A 128 6.69 -8.94 -8.27
CA CYS A 128 7.96 -8.23 -8.28
C CYS A 128 8.57 -8.39 -9.69
N ILE A 129 8.72 -7.27 -10.41
CA ILE A 129 9.35 -7.22 -11.74
C ILE A 129 10.85 -7.04 -11.55
#